data_AF-A0A9W5QN60-F1
#
_entry.id   AF-A0A9W5QN60-F1
#
_cell.length_a   1.000
_cell.length_b   1.000
_cell.length_c   1.000
_cell.angle_alpha   90.00
_cell.angle_beta   90.00
_cell.angle_gamma   90.00
#
_symmetry.space_group_name_H-M   'P 1'
#
loop_
_entity.id
_entity.type
_entity.pdbx_description
1 polymer ?
#
loop_
_entity_poly.entity_id
_entity_poly.type
_entity_poly.pdbx_seq_one_letter_code
_entity_poly.pdbx_strand_id
1 'polypeptide(L)'
;MVFTDLERSLQQGFLTDIRGIVRTLLQDMDYVVVEEDKSFITDAFVEQVIVYLEKTRFFQKWIEVNFSTVELTELLQQMEYSMRRRKSTLRQRNYFNSLLYDLSLREDIPKDYLCMKKRLLQLEHLKEQQKKEKLQNLVSTKQIKVLKISWRKTFGRAIEIPENIKQSELNELFSKIYRKQCKIQRGNRENFEE
;
A
#
# COMPACT_ATOMS: atom_id res chain seq x y z
N MET A 1 27.05 -15.95 -21.92
CA MET A 1 27.74 -14.67 -22.23
C MET A 1 28.00 -13.95 -20.92
N VAL A 2 29.14 -13.29 -20.74
CA VAL A 2 29.37 -12.48 -19.53
C VAL A 2 28.66 -11.13 -19.68
N PHE A 3 28.16 -10.54 -18.60
CA PHE A 3 27.47 -9.24 -18.64
C PHE A 3 28.27 -8.16 -19.38
N THR A 4 29.59 -8.13 -19.21
CA THR A 4 30.51 -7.18 -19.85
C THR A 4 30.55 -7.30 -21.37
N ASP A 5 30.23 -8.49 -21.90
CA ASP A 5 30.31 -8.80 -23.33
C ASP A 5 29.01 -8.47 -24.07
N LEU A 6 27.95 -8.15 -23.33
CA LEU A 6 26.66 -7.78 -23.90
C LEU A 6 26.73 -6.43 -24.59
N GLU A 7 26.01 -6.29 -25.70
CA GLU A 7 25.77 -4.98 -26.29
C GLU A 7 25.12 -4.02 -25.29
N ARG A 8 25.45 -2.73 -25.39
CA ARG A 8 24.98 -1.69 -24.46
C ARG A 8 23.45 -1.66 -24.29
N SER A 9 22.71 -1.92 -25.37
CA SER A 9 21.24 -2.02 -25.36
C SER A 9 20.76 -3.18 -24.48
N LEU A 10 21.40 -4.34 -24.58
CA LEU A 10 21.12 -5.53 -23.78
C LEU A 10 21.52 -5.34 -22.32
N GLN A 11 22.68 -4.73 -22.06
CA GLN A 11 23.09 -4.36 -20.70
C GLN A 11 22.06 -3.45 -20.04
N GLN A 12 21.56 -2.43 -20.76
CA GLN A 12 20.54 -1.52 -20.23
C GLN A 12 19.22 -2.26 -19.92
N GLY A 13 18.83 -3.21 -20.77
CA GLY A 13 17.67 -4.07 -20.54
C GLY A 13 17.82 -4.92 -19.28
N PHE A 14 18.95 -5.62 -19.17
CA PHE A 14 19.29 -6.45 -18.01
C PHE A 14 19.27 -5.65 -16.70
N LEU A 15 19.93 -4.48 -16.67
CA LEU A 15 19.96 -3.61 -15.48
C LEU A 15 18.57 -3.08 -15.11
N THR A 16 17.71 -2.81 -16.11
CA THR A 16 16.33 -2.36 -15.87
C THR A 16 15.52 -3.47 -15.19
N ASP A 17 15.70 -4.71 -15.62
CA ASP A 17 15.00 -5.85 -15.07
C ASP A 17 15.49 -6.21 -13.66
N ILE A 18 16.81 -6.22 -13.41
CA ILE A 18 17.36 -6.37 -12.06
C ILE A 18 16.82 -5.29 -11.14
N ARG A 19 16.83 -4.02 -11.57
CA ARG A 19 16.26 -2.93 -10.76
C ARG A 19 14.78 -3.15 -10.45
N GLY A 20 14.04 -3.71 -11.40
CA GLY A 20 12.65 -4.14 -11.20
C GLY A 20 12.53 -5.17 -10.07
N ILE A 21 13.38 -6.21 -10.10
CA ILE A 21 13.42 -7.28 -9.10
C ILE A 21 13.81 -6.74 -7.72
N VAL A 22 14.85 -5.92 -7.62
CA VAL A 22 15.27 -5.29 -6.37
C VAL A 22 14.13 -4.47 -5.76
N ARG A 23 13.39 -3.72 -6.59
CA ARG A 23 12.23 -2.95 -6.11
C ARG A 23 11.13 -3.86 -5.57
N THR A 24 10.82 -4.96 -6.27
CA THR A 24 9.82 -5.93 -5.80
C THR A 24 10.25 -6.57 -4.49
N LEU A 25 11.50 -7.03 -4.40
CA LEU A 25 12.06 -7.63 -3.18
C LEU A 25 11.99 -6.65 -1.99
N LEU A 26 12.38 -5.39 -2.20
CA LEU A 26 12.26 -4.35 -1.16
C LEU A 26 10.80 -4.12 -0.74
N GLN A 27 9.84 -4.21 -1.66
CA GLN A 27 8.42 -4.10 -1.34
C GLN A 27 7.92 -5.31 -0.54
N ASP A 28 8.28 -6.52 -0.95
CA ASP A 28 7.90 -7.76 -0.27
C ASP A 28 8.44 -7.83 1.17
N MET A 29 9.59 -7.18 1.42
CA MET A 29 10.22 -7.05 2.74
C MET A 29 9.79 -5.79 3.51
N ASP A 30 8.81 -5.04 3.02
CA ASP A 30 8.36 -3.76 3.60
C ASP A 30 9.50 -2.76 3.85
N TYR A 31 10.54 -2.80 3.01
CA TYR A 31 11.76 -2.00 3.10
C TYR A 31 12.49 -2.15 4.46
N VAL A 32 12.29 -3.24 5.20
CA VAL A 32 12.84 -3.40 6.56
C VAL A 32 14.36 -3.21 6.61
N VAL A 33 15.06 -3.71 5.59
CA VAL A 33 16.52 -3.66 5.43
C VAL A 33 17.07 -2.26 5.15
N VAL A 34 16.21 -1.30 4.77
CA VAL A 34 16.65 0.06 4.45
C VAL A 34 16.83 0.87 5.73
N GLU A 35 18.08 1.23 6.01
CA GLU A 35 18.45 2.18 7.06
C GLU A 35 19.07 3.44 6.44
N GLU A 36 18.95 4.56 7.16
CA GLU A 36 19.59 5.81 6.77
C GLU A 36 21.11 5.65 6.80
N ASP A 37 21.79 6.15 5.77
CA ASP A 37 23.25 6.15 5.60
C ASP A 37 23.96 4.79 5.67
N LYS A 38 23.23 3.67 5.59
CA LYS A 38 23.80 2.32 5.59
C LYS A 38 23.39 1.55 4.35
N SER A 39 24.36 0.91 3.69
CA SER A 39 24.10 -0.01 2.59
C SER A 39 23.29 -1.21 3.06
N PHE A 40 22.23 -1.57 2.33
CA PHE A 40 21.51 -2.84 2.54
C PHE A 40 22.02 -3.96 1.63
N ILE A 41 22.99 -3.68 0.74
CA ILE A 41 23.62 -4.68 -0.12
C ILE A 41 24.63 -5.46 0.70
N THR A 42 24.11 -6.48 1.39
CA THR A 42 24.86 -7.48 2.16
C THR A 42 24.88 -8.80 1.41
N ASP A 43 25.80 -9.71 1.74
CA ASP A 43 25.87 -11.04 1.10
C ASP A 43 24.52 -11.77 1.14
N ALA A 44 23.82 -11.71 2.29
CA ALA A 44 22.48 -12.29 2.44
C ALA A 44 21.43 -11.64 1.51
N PHE A 45 21.50 -10.33 1.28
CA PHE A 45 20.61 -9.65 0.34
C PHE A 45 20.94 -10.05 -1.10
N VAL A 46 22.22 -10.18 -1.46
CA VAL A 46 22.66 -10.61 -2.78
C VAL A 46 22.18 -12.03 -3.07
N GLU A 47 22.30 -12.95 -2.11
CA GLU A 47 21.77 -14.32 -2.22
C GLU A 47 20.24 -14.32 -2.45
N GLN A 48 19.50 -13.48 -1.72
CA GLN A 48 18.06 -13.35 -1.93
C GLN A 48 17.72 -12.85 -3.35
N VAL A 49 18.50 -11.90 -3.88
CA VAL A 49 18.34 -11.45 -5.26
C VAL A 49 18.58 -12.62 -6.22
N ILE A 50 19.66 -13.40 -6.06
CA ILE A 50 19.95 -14.57 -6.90
C ILE A 50 18.78 -15.56 -6.89
N VAL A 51 18.27 -15.93 -5.72
CA VAL A 51 17.13 -16.83 -5.58
C VAL A 51 15.89 -16.27 -6.29
N TYR A 52 15.67 -14.96 -6.22
CA TYR A 52 14.55 -14.30 -6.90
C TYR A 52 14.73 -14.32 -8.42
N LEU A 53 15.95 -14.09 -8.93
CA LEU A 53 16.29 -14.15 -10.35
C LEU A 53 16.00 -15.54 -10.92
N GLU A 54 16.43 -16.60 -10.22
CA GLU A 54 16.23 -18.00 -10.62
C GLU A 54 14.75 -18.39 -10.68
N LYS A 55 13.96 -17.92 -9.71
CA LYS A 55 12.52 -18.25 -9.62
C LYS A 55 11.65 -17.43 -10.57
N THR A 56 12.10 -16.24 -10.96
CA THR A 56 11.27 -15.31 -11.73
C THR A 56 11.28 -15.67 -13.22
N ARG A 57 10.16 -16.21 -13.71
CA ARG A 57 9.97 -16.55 -15.14
C ARG A 57 10.33 -15.41 -16.09
N PHE A 58 10.05 -14.16 -15.71
CA PHE A 58 10.38 -12.99 -16.53
C PHE A 58 11.90 -12.76 -16.69
N PHE A 59 12.72 -13.24 -15.75
CA PHE A 59 14.17 -13.12 -15.82
C PHE A 59 14.84 -14.27 -16.58
N GLN A 60 14.08 -15.32 -16.94
CA GLN A 60 14.61 -16.45 -17.71
C GLN A 60 15.16 -16.06 -19.09
N LYS A 61 14.72 -14.93 -19.67
CA LYS A 61 15.31 -14.39 -20.90
C LYS A 61 16.79 -14.00 -20.75
N TRP A 62 17.28 -13.85 -19.53
CA TRP A 62 18.68 -13.56 -19.21
C TRP A 62 19.44 -14.77 -18.67
N ILE A 63 18.88 -15.98 -18.75
CA ILE A 63 19.48 -17.20 -18.19
C ILE A 63 20.86 -17.52 -18.78
N GLU A 64 21.13 -17.06 -19.99
CA GLU A 64 22.42 -17.23 -20.68
C GLU A 64 23.46 -16.16 -20.28
N VAL A 65 23.06 -15.14 -19.51
CA VAL A 65 23.95 -14.11 -18.98
C VAL A 65 24.57 -14.61 -17.69
N ASN A 66 25.86 -14.93 -17.75
CA ASN A 66 26.65 -15.29 -16.59
C ASN A 66 27.22 -14.03 -15.93
N PHE A 67 27.16 -14.00 -14.61
CA PHE A 67 27.81 -12.99 -13.78
C PHE A 67 28.25 -13.65 -12.48
N SER A 68 29.36 -13.17 -11.92
CA SER A 68 29.82 -13.58 -10.60
C SER A 68 29.02 -12.88 -9.49
N THR A 69 29.04 -13.45 -8.29
CA THR A 69 28.44 -12.82 -7.10
C THR A 69 29.05 -11.45 -6.82
N VAL A 70 30.35 -11.28 -7.09
CA VAL A 70 31.07 -10.01 -6.92
C VAL A 70 30.53 -8.96 -7.89
N GLU A 71 30.43 -9.28 -9.18
CA GLU A 71 29.86 -8.37 -10.19
C GLU A 71 28.42 -8.00 -9.86
N LEU A 72 27.58 -8.96 -9.43
CA LEU A 72 26.22 -8.67 -9.01
C LEU A 72 26.19 -7.72 -7.82
N THR A 73 27.06 -7.92 -6.83
CA THR A 73 27.15 -7.07 -5.65
C THR A 73 27.48 -5.62 -6.03
N GLU A 74 28.46 -5.41 -6.90
CA GLU A 74 28.85 -4.08 -7.40
C GLU A 74 27.68 -3.41 -8.15
N LEU A 75 27.01 -4.15 -9.04
CA LEU A 75 25.84 -3.65 -9.76
C LEU A 75 24.72 -3.25 -8.81
N LEU A 76 24.45 -4.07 -7.80
CA LEU A 76 23.42 -3.80 -6.79
C LEU A 76 23.76 -2.57 -5.95
N GLN A 77 25.03 -2.38 -5.57
CA GLN A 77 25.49 -1.18 -4.85
C GLN A 77 25.30 0.09 -5.69
N GLN A 78 25.65 0.05 -6.98
CA GLN A 78 25.41 1.17 -7.89
C GLN A 78 23.91 1.48 -8.03
N MET A 79 23.08 0.43 -8.09
CA MET A 79 21.63 0.58 -8.13
C MET A 79 21.08 1.19 -6.84
N GLU A 80 21.48 0.68 -5.68
CA GLU A 80 21.10 1.23 -4.37
C GLU A 80 21.42 2.73 -4.32
N TYR A 81 22.66 3.10 -4.63
CA TYR A 81 23.09 4.50 -4.63
C TYR A 81 22.20 5.38 -5.50
N SER A 82 21.91 4.92 -6.72
CA SER A 82 21.04 5.63 -7.66
C SER A 82 19.59 5.74 -7.15
N MET A 83 19.09 4.70 -6.48
CA MET A 83 17.73 4.63 -5.96
C MET A 83 17.54 5.56 -4.76
N ARG A 84 18.50 5.60 -3.82
CA ARG A 84 18.49 6.49 -2.65
C ARG A 84 18.48 7.97 -3.02
N ARG A 85 19.26 8.35 -4.04
CA ARG A 85 19.40 9.74 -4.51
C ARG A 85 18.22 10.25 -5.34
N ARG A 86 17.26 9.39 -5.68
CA ARG A 86 16.11 9.78 -6.49
C ARG A 86 15.29 10.86 -5.78
N LYS A 87 14.91 11.92 -6.48
CA LYS A 87 14.03 12.94 -5.90
C LYS A 87 12.59 12.43 -5.85
N SER A 88 11.95 12.60 -4.70
CA SER A 88 10.51 12.36 -4.54
C SER A 88 9.69 13.34 -5.37
N THR A 89 8.67 12.83 -6.05
CA THR A 89 7.79 13.68 -6.87
C THR A 89 6.91 14.56 -5.98
N LEU A 90 6.33 15.63 -6.52
CA LEU A 90 5.39 16.48 -5.79
C LEU A 90 4.18 15.66 -5.28
N ARG A 91 3.64 14.77 -6.13
CA ARG A 91 2.53 13.87 -5.78
C ARG A 91 2.87 12.99 -4.58
N GLN A 92 4.07 12.40 -4.56
CA GLN A 92 4.53 11.57 -3.45
C GLN A 92 4.65 12.36 -2.15
N ARG A 93 5.21 13.56 -2.20
CA ARG A 93 5.35 14.45 -1.04
C ARG A 93 4.00 14.90 -0.49
N ASN A 94 3.07 15.27 -1.37
CA ASN A 94 1.72 15.66 -0.96
C ASN A 94 0.97 14.50 -0.29
N TYR A 95 1.10 13.29 -0.85
CA TYR A 95 0.48 12.10 -0.26
C TYR A 95 1.08 11.78 1.13
N PHE A 96 2.40 11.88 1.28
CA PHE A 96 3.07 11.71 2.57
C PHE A 96 2.55 12.70 3.62
N ASN A 97 2.47 14.00 3.27
CA ASN A 97 1.95 15.03 4.18
C ASN A 97 0.47 14.80 4.52
N SER A 98 -0.33 14.32 3.58
CA SER A 98 -1.73 13.95 3.83
C SER A 98 -1.84 12.81 4.84
N LEU A 99 -0.97 11.79 4.76
CA LEU A 99 -0.93 10.71 5.75
C LEU A 99 -0.53 11.21 7.14
N LEU A 100 0.49 12.08 7.22
CA LEU A 100 0.89 12.70 8.49
C LEU A 100 -0.26 13.49 9.12
N TYR A 101 -0.97 14.30 8.31
CA TYR A 101 -2.13 15.06 8.77
C TYR A 101 -3.24 14.16 9.31
N ASP A 102 -3.61 13.11 8.56
CA ASP A 102 -4.66 12.16 8.96
C ASP A 102 -4.30 11.42 10.25
N LEU A 103 -3.00 11.17 10.47
CA LEU A 103 -2.46 10.53 11.68
C LEU A 103 -2.12 11.51 12.79
N SER A 104 -2.29 12.82 12.58
CA SER A 104 -1.91 13.88 13.52
C SER A 104 -0.41 13.86 13.92
N LEU A 105 0.46 13.43 13.00
CA LEU A 105 1.91 13.41 13.17
C LEU A 105 2.55 14.65 12.55
N ARG A 106 3.69 15.07 13.11
CA ARG A 106 4.51 16.18 12.58
C ARG A 106 5.94 15.68 12.38
N GLU A 107 6.28 15.40 11.14
CA GLU A 107 7.57 14.86 10.74
C GLU A 107 7.99 15.50 9.42
N ASP A 108 9.30 15.66 9.22
CA ASP A 108 9.84 16.07 7.94
C ASP A 108 9.89 14.88 6.98
N ILE A 109 9.78 15.18 5.67
CA ILE A 109 9.91 14.16 4.64
C ILE A 109 11.39 13.73 4.55
N PRO A 110 11.71 12.43 4.67
CA PRO A 110 13.09 11.96 4.53
C PRO A 110 13.70 12.36 3.18
N LYS A 111 14.97 12.77 3.20
CA LYS A 111 15.71 13.17 1.99
C LYS A 111 16.12 11.96 1.16
N ASP A 112 16.48 10.86 1.81
CA ASP A 112 16.72 9.56 1.17
C ASP A 112 15.38 8.99 0.67
N TYR A 113 15.32 8.69 -0.63
CA TYR A 113 14.12 8.20 -1.27
C TYR A 113 13.64 6.85 -0.73
N LEU A 114 14.56 5.93 -0.43
CA LEU A 114 14.21 4.61 0.08
C LEU A 114 13.76 4.70 1.53
N CYS A 115 14.38 5.56 2.34
CA CYS A 115 13.87 5.87 3.70
C CYS A 115 12.48 6.51 3.64
N MET A 116 12.24 7.42 2.69
CA MET A 116 10.92 8.02 2.46
C MET A 116 9.89 6.96 2.06
N LYS A 117 10.27 5.97 1.25
CA LYS A 117 9.41 4.83 0.89
C LYS A 117 9.07 3.94 2.08
N LYS A 118 10.08 3.56 2.87
CA LYS A 118 9.90 2.80 4.11
C LYS A 118 8.94 3.51 5.05
N ARG A 119 9.16 4.81 5.29
CA ARG A 119 8.31 5.60 6.21
C ARG A 119 6.89 5.75 5.68
N LEU A 120 6.72 5.96 4.38
CA LEU A 120 5.39 6.04 3.76
C LEU A 120 4.59 4.76 4.00
N LEU A 121 5.20 3.59 3.81
CA LEU A 121 4.54 2.31 4.02
C LEU A 121 4.13 2.12 5.50
N GLN A 122 5.00 2.50 6.44
CA GLN A 122 4.67 2.49 7.87
C GLN A 122 3.46 3.38 8.19
N LEU A 123 3.39 4.59 7.62
CA LEU A 123 2.25 5.49 7.81
C LEU A 123 0.95 4.89 7.22
N GLU A 124 1.02 4.22 6.07
CA GLU A 124 -0.13 3.52 5.50
C GLU A 124 -0.64 2.40 6.43
N HIS A 125 0.27 1.61 6.99
CA HIS A 125 -0.09 0.58 7.98
C HIS A 125 -0.73 1.17 9.25
N LEU A 126 -0.16 2.24 9.80
CA LEU A 126 -0.72 2.94 10.96
C LEU A 126 -2.12 3.49 10.67
N LYS A 127 -2.34 4.07 9.49
CA LYS A 127 -3.66 4.57 9.08
C LYS A 127 -4.67 3.44 8.97
N GLU A 128 -4.26 2.29 8.44
CA GLU A 128 -5.12 1.11 8.33
C GLU A 128 -5.45 0.52 9.71
N GLN A 129 -4.49 0.48 10.63
CA GLN A 129 -4.72 0.09 12.03
C GLN A 129 -5.72 1.03 12.70
N GLN A 130 -5.53 2.35 12.57
CA GLN A 130 -6.44 3.33 13.16
C GLN A 130 -7.87 3.21 12.61
N LYS A 131 -8.04 2.89 11.32
CA LYS A 131 -9.37 2.60 10.74
C LYS A 131 -10.00 1.35 11.36
N LYS A 132 -9.22 0.27 11.52
CA LYS A 132 -9.70 -0.97 12.14
C LYS A 132 -10.11 -0.76 13.59
N GLU A 133 -9.34 0.01 14.36
CA GLU A 133 -9.68 0.40 15.72
C GLU A 133 -10.96 1.24 15.76
N LYS A 134 -11.08 2.26 14.89
CA LYS A 134 -12.31 3.08 14.79
C LYS A 134 -13.55 2.25 14.45
N LEU A 135 -13.42 1.15 13.69
CA LEU A 135 -14.52 0.24 13.41
C LEU A 135 -14.91 -0.63 14.61
N GLN A 136 -13.96 -0.91 15.50
CA GLN A 136 -14.18 -1.68 16.73
C GLN A 136 -14.67 -0.82 17.90
N ASN A 137 -14.45 0.49 17.85
CA ASN A 137 -14.92 1.41 18.87
C ASN A 137 -16.45 1.35 19.04
N LEU A 138 -16.87 1.48 20.30
CA LEU A 138 -18.27 1.57 20.67
C LEU A 138 -18.91 2.82 20.05
N VAL A 139 -20.10 2.62 19.50
CA VAL A 139 -20.86 3.66 18.82
C VAL A 139 -21.36 4.70 19.81
N SER A 140 -21.31 5.98 19.42
CA SER A 140 -21.87 7.05 20.24
C SER A 140 -23.39 6.90 20.40
N THR A 141 -23.91 7.17 21.59
CA THR A 141 -25.35 7.21 21.87
C THR A 141 -26.12 8.16 20.94
N LYS A 142 -25.48 9.21 20.42
CA LYS A 142 -26.07 10.10 19.39
C LYS A 142 -26.30 9.37 18.06
N GLN A 143 -25.34 8.57 17.60
CA GLN A 143 -25.47 7.81 16.34
C GLN A 143 -26.55 6.72 16.45
N ILE A 144 -26.65 6.07 17.61
CA ILE A 144 -27.72 5.09 17.89
C ILE A 144 -29.10 5.75 17.81
N LYS A 145 -29.26 6.96 18.37
CA LYS A 145 -30.52 7.72 18.27
C LYS A 145 -30.89 8.02 16.82
N VAL A 146 -29.94 8.51 16.02
CA VAL A 146 -30.16 8.79 14.59
C VAL A 146 -30.54 7.53 13.84
N LEU A 147 -29.88 6.40 14.11
CA LEU A 147 -30.18 5.12 13.48
C LEU A 147 -31.61 4.66 13.80
N LYS A 148 -32.03 4.71 15.08
CA LYS A 148 -33.41 4.34 15.49
C LYS A 148 -34.46 5.19 14.77
N ILE A 149 -34.22 6.50 14.63
CA ILE A 149 -35.12 7.40 13.90
C ILE A 149 -35.20 7.02 12.42
N SER A 150 -34.05 6.89 11.76
CA SER A 150 -33.99 6.56 10.32
C SER A 150 -34.54 5.18 10.00
N TRP A 151 -34.34 4.21 10.89
CA TRP A 151 -34.91 2.87 10.77
C TRP A 151 -36.43 2.88 10.88
N ARG A 152 -36.98 3.56 11.90
CA ARG A 152 -38.42 3.69 12.08
C ARG A 152 -39.07 4.40 10.88
N LYS A 153 -38.44 5.46 10.36
CA LYS A 153 -38.92 6.15 9.15
C LYS A 153 -38.95 5.26 7.91
N THR A 154 -37.97 4.37 7.76
CA THR A 154 -37.81 3.57 6.53
C THR A 154 -38.58 2.24 6.57
N PHE A 155 -38.69 1.63 7.75
CA PHE A 155 -39.29 0.30 7.93
C PHE A 155 -40.56 0.29 8.79
N GLY A 156 -40.98 1.43 9.36
CA GLY A 156 -42.20 1.56 10.17
C GLY A 156 -42.14 0.92 11.57
N ARG A 157 -41.06 0.22 11.90
CA ARG A 157 -40.89 -0.52 13.17
C ARG A 157 -39.70 -0.02 13.99
N ALA A 158 -39.76 -0.23 15.29
CA ALA A 158 -38.62 0.00 16.18
C ALA A 158 -37.55 -1.08 15.97
N ILE A 159 -36.30 -0.72 16.24
CA ILE A 159 -35.16 -1.65 16.29
C ILE A 159 -34.54 -1.59 17.68
N GLU A 160 -34.38 -2.76 18.29
CA GLU A 160 -33.57 -2.91 19.50
C GLU A 160 -32.12 -3.05 19.07
N ILE A 161 -31.27 -2.21 19.67
CA ILE A 161 -29.84 -2.14 19.37
C ILE A 161 -29.12 -2.44 20.69
N PRO A 162 -28.24 -3.45 20.73
CA PRO A 162 -27.47 -3.74 21.93
C PRO A 162 -26.55 -2.56 22.29
N GLU A 163 -26.34 -2.31 23.59
CA GLU A 163 -25.50 -1.21 24.07
C GLU A 163 -24.05 -1.29 23.58
N ASN A 164 -23.58 -2.50 23.25
CA ASN A 164 -22.22 -2.76 22.79
C ASN A 164 -22.07 -2.84 21.26
N ILE A 165 -22.97 -2.23 20.49
CA ILE A 165 -22.90 -2.26 19.03
C ILE A 165 -21.60 -1.64 18.52
N LYS A 166 -20.92 -2.33 17.60
CA LYS A 166 -19.69 -1.84 16.95
C LYS A 166 -20.03 -0.89 15.80
N GLN A 167 -19.11 0.01 15.47
CA GLN A 167 -19.30 0.96 14.37
C GLN A 167 -19.51 0.24 13.01
N SER A 168 -18.87 -0.92 12.80
CA SER A 168 -19.10 -1.76 11.61
C SER A 168 -20.55 -2.22 11.47
N GLU A 169 -21.16 -2.69 12.56
CA GLU A 169 -22.54 -3.19 12.59
C GLU A 169 -23.55 -2.05 12.35
N LEU A 170 -23.28 -0.87 12.93
CA LEU A 170 -24.09 0.32 12.69
C LEU A 170 -24.03 0.75 11.21
N ASN A 171 -22.85 0.70 10.57
CA ASN A 171 -22.70 1.04 9.16
C ASN A 171 -23.49 0.08 8.25
N GLU A 172 -23.56 -1.21 8.59
CA GLU A 172 -24.39 -2.18 7.87
C GLU A 172 -25.89 -1.84 7.98
N LEU A 173 -26.36 -1.46 9.17
CA LEU A 173 -27.75 -1.08 9.38
C LEU A 173 -28.12 0.18 8.57
N PHE A 174 -27.24 1.18 8.53
CA PHE A 174 -27.42 2.33 7.63
C PHE A 174 -27.39 1.94 6.15
N SER A 175 -26.53 1.00 5.76
CA SER A 175 -26.50 0.49 4.38
C SER A 175 -27.80 -0.22 4.00
N LYS A 176 -28.41 -0.98 4.93
CA LYS A 176 -29.72 -1.61 4.74
C LYS A 176 -30.84 -0.57 4.58
N ILE A 177 -30.83 0.49 5.41
CA ILE A 177 -31.74 1.63 5.28
C ILE A 177 -31.62 2.25 3.89
N TYR A 178 -30.39 2.59 3.47
CA TYR A 178 -30.13 3.21 2.18
C TYR A 178 -30.63 2.34 1.01
N ARG A 179 -30.30 1.04 1.01
CA ARG A 179 -30.78 0.10 -0.02
C ARG A 179 -32.31 0.05 -0.08
N LYS A 180 -32.99 0.08 1.07
CA LYS A 180 -34.47 0.08 1.11
C LYS A 180 -35.04 1.40 0.59
N GLN A 181 -34.46 2.54 0.96
CA GLN A 181 -34.86 3.85 0.43
C GLN A 181 -34.71 3.92 -1.09
N CYS A 182 -33.60 3.44 -1.64
CA CYS A 182 -33.42 3.37 -3.09
C CYS A 182 -34.46 2.49 -3.78
N LYS A 183 -34.86 1.35 -3.17
CA LYS A 183 -35.93 0.49 -3.71
C LYS A 183 -37.28 1.20 -3.70
N ILE A 184 -37.62 1.89 -2.62
CA ILE A 184 -38.88 2.66 -2.51
C ILE A 184 -38.90 3.79 -3.55
N GLN A 185 -37.79 4.50 -3.73
CA GLN A 185 -37.69 5.57 -4.73
C GLN A 185 -37.81 5.08 -6.17
N ARG A 186 -37.34 3.85 -6.49
CA ARG A 186 -37.49 3.26 -7.83
C ARG A 186 -38.95 2.85 -8.11
N GLY A 187 -39.61 2.17 -7.18
CA GLY A 187 -41.04 1.83 -7.34
C GLY A 187 -41.93 3.07 -7.40
N ASN A 188 -41.58 4.14 -6.68
CA ASN A 188 -42.28 5.43 -6.77
C ASN A 188 -41.96 6.22 -8.04
N ARG A 189 -41.04 5.78 -8.91
CA ARG A 189 -40.84 6.40 -10.24
C ARG A 189 -41.59 5.62 -11.32
N GLU A 190 -41.61 4.30 -11.21
CA GLU A 190 -42.36 3.41 -12.11
C GLU A 190 -43.88 3.65 -12.00
N ASN A 191 -44.40 3.94 -10.80
CA ASN A 191 -45.82 4.26 -10.57
C ASN A 191 -46.29 5.65 -11.07
N PHE A 192 -45.40 6.48 -11.63
CA PHE A 192 -45.76 7.79 -12.22
C PHE A 192 -45.65 7.80 -13.76
N GLU A 193 -45.24 6.67 -14.37
CA GLU A 193 -45.17 6.50 -15.83
C GLU A 193 -46.34 5.63 -16.39
N GLU A 194 -47.33 5.26 -15.56
CA GLU A 194 -48.66 4.77 -15.98
C GLU A 194 -49.71 5.90 -15.91
#